data_AF-A0A1Y4B434-F1
#
_entry.id   AF-A0A1Y4B434-F1
#
_cell.length_a   1.000
_cell.length_b   1.000
_cell.length_c   1.000
_cell.angle_alpha   90.00
_cell.angle_beta   90.00
_cell.angle_gamma   90.00
#
_symmetry.space_group_name_H-M   'P 1'
#
loop_
_entity.id
_entity.type
_entity.pdbx_description
1 polymer ?
#
loop_
_entity_poly.entity_id
_entity_poly.type
_entity_poly.pdbx_seq_one_letter_code
_entity_poly.pdbx_strand_id
1 'polypeptide(L)'
;MIKVSSREEAWRLADRLFPSDYELEPLDKKIGHSIYRSTKPGESAWISDLGSRLELNYPNGSSENIWIETGMDIVVFIGMYEEQPVFGNLVIKNVREIPYHHVKGLVHKELEDGRFGIEITFGEDRTASFGCENVAYIRFSDKE
;
A
#
# COMPACT_ATOMS: atom_id res chain seq x y z
N MET A 1 -6.74 -12.88 -16.70
CA MET A 1 -7.00 -11.95 -15.59
C MET A 1 -5.65 -11.41 -15.14
N ILE A 2 -5.46 -10.09 -15.18
CA ILE A 2 -4.21 -9.43 -14.80
C ILE A 2 -4.40 -8.78 -13.43
N LYS A 3 -3.45 -9.00 -12.52
CA LYS A 3 -3.47 -8.49 -11.15
C LYS A 3 -2.13 -7.82 -10.84
N VAL A 4 -2.18 -6.70 -10.15
CA VAL A 4 -1.00 -5.93 -9.72
C VAL A 4 -1.18 -5.45 -8.29
N SER A 5 -0.06 -5.15 -7.63
CA SER A 5 -0.03 -4.85 -6.20
C SER A 5 -0.20 -3.37 -5.87
N SER A 6 -0.19 -2.50 -6.88
CA SER A 6 -0.29 -1.05 -6.70
C SER A 6 -0.88 -0.37 -7.93
N ARG A 7 -1.37 0.86 -7.73
CA ARG A 7 -1.87 1.73 -8.80
C ARG A 7 -0.77 2.13 -9.79
N GLU A 8 0.45 2.35 -9.31
CA GLU A 8 1.59 2.67 -10.19
C GLU A 8 1.92 1.49 -11.12
N GLU A 9 1.96 0.27 -10.57
CA GLU A 9 2.18 -0.94 -11.38
C GLU A 9 1.06 -1.16 -12.40
N ALA A 10 -0.19 -0.82 -12.04
CA ALA A 10 -1.32 -0.86 -12.97
C ALA A 10 -1.12 0.08 -14.15
N TRP A 11 -0.73 1.33 -13.88
CA TRP A 11 -0.49 2.32 -14.92
C TRP A 11 0.72 1.99 -15.79
N ARG A 12 1.83 1.48 -15.22
CA ARG A 12 2.99 1.00 -15.99
C ARG A 12 2.64 -0.20 -16.88
N LEU A 13 1.70 -1.04 -16.47
CA LEU A 13 1.24 -2.14 -17.29
C LEU A 13 0.23 -1.66 -18.36
N ALA A 14 -0.65 -0.73 -18.01
CA ALA A 14 -1.55 -0.10 -18.97
C ALA A 14 -0.76 0.59 -20.10
N ASP A 15 0.26 1.36 -19.78
CA ASP A 15 1.14 2.04 -20.76
C ASP A 15 1.82 1.06 -21.74
N ARG A 16 2.10 -0.18 -21.29
CA ARG A 16 2.68 -1.23 -22.15
C ARG A 16 1.65 -1.95 -23.02
N LEU A 17 0.42 -2.09 -22.54
CA LEU A 17 -0.63 -2.86 -23.22
C LEU A 17 -1.51 -2.00 -24.11
N PHE A 18 -1.69 -0.74 -23.75
CA PHE A 18 -2.56 0.18 -24.45
C PHE A 18 -1.95 0.56 -25.81
N PRO A 19 -2.75 0.66 -26.89
CA PRO A 19 -2.22 0.71 -28.26
C PRO A 19 -1.55 2.04 -28.66
N SER A 20 -1.64 3.07 -27.81
CA SER A 20 -1.16 4.43 -28.09
C SER A 20 -0.90 5.20 -26.81
N ASP A 21 -0.37 6.41 -26.94
CA ASP A 21 -0.43 7.41 -25.86
C ASP A 21 -1.89 7.77 -25.55
N TYR A 22 -2.12 8.32 -24.36
CA TYR A 22 -3.45 8.68 -23.86
C TYR A 22 -3.45 9.96 -23.02
N GLU A 23 -4.57 10.66 -23.04
CA GLU A 23 -4.78 11.90 -22.28
C GLU A 23 -6.07 11.82 -21.46
N LEU A 24 -6.06 12.43 -20.27
CA LEU A 24 -7.22 12.53 -19.40
C LEU A 24 -8.33 13.35 -20.09
N GLU A 25 -9.48 12.72 -20.28
CA GLU A 25 -10.68 13.40 -20.73
C GLU A 25 -11.22 14.31 -19.59
N PRO A 26 -11.74 15.52 -19.90
CA PRO A 26 -12.40 16.36 -18.91
C PRO A 26 -13.45 15.58 -18.14
N LEU A 27 -13.38 15.63 -16.81
CA LEU A 27 -14.22 14.83 -15.93
C LEU A 27 -15.71 15.15 -16.15
N ASP A 28 -16.45 14.21 -16.73
CA ASP A 28 -17.92 14.29 -16.78
C ASP A 28 -18.50 13.84 -15.43
N LYS A 29 -19.22 14.75 -14.76
CA LYS A 29 -19.90 14.50 -13.49
C LYS A 29 -20.85 13.30 -13.53
N LYS A 30 -21.32 12.87 -14.71
CA LYS A 30 -22.22 11.72 -14.86
C LYS A 30 -21.51 10.36 -14.79
N ILE A 31 -20.24 10.30 -15.16
CA ILE A 31 -19.51 9.04 -15.35
C ILE A 31 -18.88 8.55 -14.02
N GLY A 32 -18.57 9.48 -13.11
CA GLY A 32 -18.14 9.15 -11.73
C GLY A 32 -16.73 8.54 -11.62
N HIS A 33 -15.99 8.43 -12.72
CA HIS A 33 -14.62 7.95 -12.77
C HIS A 33 -13.84 8.66 -13.89
N SER A 34 -12.50 8.62 -13.82
CA SER A 34 -11.65 9.23 -14.83
C SER A 34 -11.55 8.35 -16.08
N ILE A 35 -11.60 8.97 -17.25
CA ILE A 35 -11.41 8.32 -18.55
C ILE A 35 -10.19 8.94 -19.22
N TYR A 36 -9.31 8.10 -19.76
CA TYR A 36 -8.15 8.52 -20.53
C TYR A 36 -8.31 8.03 -21.97
N ARG A 37 -8.35 8.92 -22.95
CA ARG A 37 -8.57 8.57 -24.35
C ARG A 37 -7.27 8.50 -25.13
N SER A 38 -7.23 7.62 -26.13
CA SER A 38 -6.16 7.61 -27.12
C SER A 38 -5.96 8.99 -27.73
N THR A 39 -4.71 9.42 -27.87
CA THR A 39 -4.35 10.65 -28.59
C THR A 39 -4.22 10.43 -30.10
N LYS A 40 -4.30 9.17 -30.56
CA LYS A 40 -4.15 8.83 -31.97
C LYS A 40 -5.43 9.16 -32.75
N PRO A 41 -5.36 9.94 -33.84
CA PRO A 41 -6.53 10.30 -34.62
C PRO A 41 -7.28 9.09 -35.17
N GLY A 42 -8.60 9.06 -34.96
CA GLY A 42 -9.48 8.00 -35.46
C GLY A 42 -9.46 6.70 -34.64
N GLU A 43 -8.70 6.65 -33.54
CA GLU A 43 -8.66 5.49 -32.65
C GLU A 43 -9.63 5.66 -31.47
N SER A 44 -10.64 4.80 -31.41
CA SER A 44 -11.65 4.83 -30.35
C SER A 44 -11.26 3.93 -29.17
N ALA A 45 -10.03 4.04 -28.68
CA ALA A 45 -9.56 3.34 -27.49
C ALA A 45 -9.61 4.28 -26.26
N TRP A 46 -9.89 3.73 -25.08
CA TRP A 46 -9.81 4.49 -23.81
C TRP A 46 -9.51 3.58 -22.62
N ILE A 47 -8.99 4.19 -21.55
CA ILE A 47 -8.78 3.56 -20.24
C ILE A 47 -9.79 4.17 -19.26
N SER A 48 -10.57 3.32 -18.58
CA SER A 48 -11.41 3.73 -17.46
C SER A 48 -10.69 3.42 -16.14
N ASP A 49 -10.43 4.44 -15.33
CA ASP A 49 -9.84 4.29 -13.99
C ASP A 49 -10.95 4.15 -12.94
N LEU A 50 -11.26 2.91 -12.60
CA LEU A 50 -12.38 2.55 -11.73
C LEU A 50 -11.97 2.47 -10.24
N GLY A 51 -10.80 3.00 -9.89
CA GLY A 51 -10.25 2.96 -8.54
C GLY A 51 -9.61 1.61 -8.19
N SER A 52 -10.40 0.52 -8.20
CA SER A 52 -9.94 -0.85 -7.89
C SER A 52 -9.35 -1.60 -9.09
N ARG A 53 -9.48 -1.05 -10.29
CA ARG A 53 -8.94 -1.61 -11.53
C ARG A 53 -8.80 -0.53 -12.60
N LEU A 54 -7.91 -0.77 -13.55
CA LEU A 54 -7.92 -0.09 -14.84
C LEU A 54 -8.60 -1.01 -15.86
N GLU A 55 -9.58 -0.47 -16.58
CA GLU A 55 -10.23 -1.16 -17.70
C GLU A 55 -9.76 -0.55 -19.01
N LEU A 56 -8.97 -1.32 -19.77
CA LEU A 56 -8.47 -0.96 -21.08
C LEU A 56 -9.51 -1.36 -22.11
N ASN A 57 -10.04 -0.40 -22.85
CA ASN A 57 -11.04 -0.60 -23.90
C ASN A 57 -10.39 -0.36 -25.27
N TYR A 58 -10.45 -1.38 -26.12
CA TYR A 58 -9.78 -1.37 -27.43
C TYR A 58 -10.75 -1.02 -28.57
N PRO A 59 -10.24 -0.54 -29.72
CA PRO A 59 -11.09 -0.12 -30.85
C PRO A 59 -11.96 -1.24 -31.44
N ASN A 60 -11.54 -2.50 -31.26
CA ASN A 60 -12.29 -3.68 -31.71
C ASN A 60 -13.46 -4.07 -30.78
N GLY A 61 -13.72 -3.28 -29.72
CA GLY A 61 -14.79 -3.53 -28.75
C GLY A 61 -14.45 -4.54 -27.66
N SER A 62 -13.23 -5.09 -27.66
CA SER A 62 -12.73 -5.93 -26.55
C SER A 62 -12.23 -5.06 -25.40
N SER A 63 -12.20 -5.64 -24.20
CA SER A 63 -11.64 -4.98 -23.03
C SER A 63 -10.79 -5.93 -22.18
N GLU A 64 -9.80 -5.36 -21.50
CA GLU A 64 -8.95 -6.03 -20.53
C GLU A 64 -8.96 -5.29 -19.20
N ASN A 65 -8.86 -6.06 -18.11
CA ASN A 65 -8.88 -5.52 -16.77
C ASN A 65 -7.57 -5.81 -16.05
N ILE A 66 -6.97 -4.74 -15.52
CA ILE A 66 -5.82 -4.76 -14.62
C ILE A 66 -6.36 -4.49 -13.21
N TRP A 67 -6.53 -5.55 -12.42
CA TRP A 67 -7.04 -5.45 -11.05
C TRP A 67 -5.93 -4.97 -10.12
N ILE A 68 -6.23 -3.93 -9.34
CA ILE A 68 -5.36 -3.39 -8.30
C ILE A 68 -5.75 -4.08 -7.00
N GLU A 69 -5.01 -5.14 -6.67
CA GLU A 69 -5.13 -5.82 -5.39
C GLU A 69 -3.97 -5.34 -4.52
N THR A 70 -4.13 -4.14 -3.93
CA THR A 70 -3.30 -3.74 -2.81
C THR A 70 -3.53 -4.80 -1.73
N GLY A 71 -2.52 -5.65 -1.48
CA GLY A 71 -2.56 -6.58 -0.36
C GLY A 71 -3.00 -5.82 0.89
N MET A 72 -3.84 -6.44 1.72
CA MET A 72 -4.47 -5.84 2.90
C MET A 72 -3.59 -4.75 3.50
N ASP A 73 -4.13 -3.55 3.71
CA ASP A 73 -3.47 -2.51 4.48
C ASP A 73 -3.39 -2.99 5.93
N ILE A 74 -2.44 -3.89 6.20
CA ILE A 74 -2.20 -4.42 7.52
C ILE A 74 -1.60 -3.28 8.32
N VAL A 75 -2.34 -2.88 9.34
CA VAL A 75 -1.83 -1.97 10.36
C VAL A 75 -1.38 -2.82 11.54
N VAL A 76 -0.10 -2.72 11.87
CA VAL A 76 0.45 -3.32 13.09
C VAL A 76 0.58 -2.22 14.13
N PHE A 77 0.01 -2.45 15.30
CA PHE A 77 0.18 -1.62 16.47
C PHE A 77 1.22 -2.27 17.37
N ILE A 78 2.30 -1.55 17.67
CA ILE A 78 3.29 -1.97 18.67
C ILE A 78 3.10 -1.12 19.92
N GLY A 79 2.78 -1.76 21.04
CA GLY A 79 2.86 -1.15 22.35
C GLY A 79 4.31 -1.17 22.83
N MET A 80 4.95 -0.01 22.91
CA MET A 80 6.33 0.16 23.36
C MET A 80 6.36 0.59 24.83
N TYR A 81 7.25 0.01 25.64
CA TYR A 81 7.48 0.48 27.00
C TYR A 81 8.13 1.87 26.98
N GLU A 82 7.63 2.76 27.83
CA GLU A 82 8.19 4.08 28.05
C GLU A 82 8.38 4.30 29.56
N GLU A 83 9.62 4.57 29.96
CA GLU A 83 9.94 4.88 31.34
C GLU A 83 9.71 6.36 31.60
N GLN A 84 8.78 6.66 32.50
CA GLN A 84 8.48 8.02 32.93
C GLN A 84 8.95 8.23 34.37
N PRO A 85 9.95 9.09 34.63
CA PRO A 85 10.30 9.48 35.97
C PRO A 85 9.19 10.36 36.56
N VAL A 86 8.74 10.05 37.78
CA VAL A 86 7.63 10.75 38.43
C VAL A 86 8.10 11.58 39.62
N PHE A 87 8.80 10.96 40.57
CA PHE A 87 9.30 11.66 41.76
C PHE A 87 10.49 10.93 42.39
N GLY A 88 11.59 11.64 42.60
CA GLY A 88 12.84 11.05 43.09
C GLY A 88 13.30 9.91 42.16
N ASN A 89 13.49 8.72 42.73
CA ASN A 89 13.89 7.52 41.98
C ASN A 89 12.70 6.66 41.53
N LEU A 90 11.45 7.12 41.69
CA LEU A 90 10.27 6.41 41.23
C LEU A 90 10.11 6.58 39.71
N VAL A 91 10.24 5.47 39.00
CA VAL A 91 9.99 5.36 37.55
C VAL A 91 8.74 4.51 37.34
N ILE A 92 7.80 5.04 36.57
CA ILE A 92 6.62 4.29 36.12
C ILE A 92 6.89 3.80 34.70
N LYS A 93 6.54 2.53 34.42
CA LYS A 93 6.53 1.98 33.06
C LYS A 93 5.16 2.18 32.46
N ASN A 94 5.07 3.07 31.48
CA ASN A 94 3.90 3.24 30.64
C ASN A 94 4.06 2.39 29.36
N VAL A 95 2.96 2.24 28.62
CA VAL A 95 2.97 1.65 27.29
C VAL A 95 2.42 2.68 26.31
N ARG A 96 3.20 3.01 25.28
CA ARG A 96 2.81 3.88 24.18
C ARG A 96 2.55 3.03 22.95
N GLU A 97 1.34 3.11 22.39
CA GLU A 97 1.01 2.42 21.15
C GLU A 97 1.45 3.24 19.93
N ILE A 98 2.17 2.59 19.02
CA ILE A 98 2.68 3.19 17.77
C ILE A 98 2.10 2.40 16.59
N PRO A 99 1.34 3.05 15.68
CA PRO A 99 0.82 2.41 14.49
C PRO A 99 1.85 2.35 13.36
N TYR A 100 1.93 1.20 12.70
CA TYR A 100 2.74 0.92 11.53
C TYR A 100 1.83 0.48 10.38
N HIS A 101 1.81 1.25 9.30
CA HIS A 101 0.93 1.04 8.15
C HIS A 101 1.65 0.33 7.00
N HIS A 102 0.89 -0.27 6.08
CA HIS A 102 1.42 -0.96 4.89
C HIS A 102 2.44 -2.06 5.25
N VAL A 103 2.16 -2.79 6.34
CA VAL A 103 3.03 -3.87 6.81
C VAL A 103 2.89 -5.06 5.86
N LYS A 104 4.01 -5.51 5.30
CA LYS A 104 4.10 -6.71 4.47
C LYS A 104 4.48 -7.95 5.27
N GLY A 105 5.19 -7.77 6.37
CA GLY A 105 5.68 -8.88 7.18
C GLY A 105 6.18 -8.44 8.54
N LEU A 106 6.20 -9.40 9.46
CA LEU A 106 6.75 -9.26 10.79
C LEU A 106 7.50 -10.54 11.13
N VAL A 107 8.76 -10.42 11.53
CA VAL A 107 9.61 -11.55 11.90
C VAL A 107 10.30 -11.31 13.23
N HIS A 108 10.52 -12.38 13.97
CA HIS A 108 11.42 -12.38 15.13
C HIS A 108 12.80 -12.89 14.67
N LYS A 109 13.84 -12.09 14.91
CA LYS A 109 15.21 -12.39 14.47
C LYS A 109 16.25 -11.83 15.42
N GLU A 110 17.48 -12.29 15.27
CA GLU A 110 18.64 -11.58 15.80
C GLU A 110 18.82 -10.27 14.99
N LEU A 111 18.94 -9.15 15.68
CA LEU A 111 19.19 -7.83 15.12
C LEU A 111 20.70 -7.66 14.83
N GLU A 112 21.06 -6.61 14.10
CA GLU A 112 22.47 -6.31 13.75
C GLU A 112 23.37 -6.12 14.98
N ASP A 113 22.80 -5.75 16.11
CA ASP A 113 23.51 -5.58 17.39
C ASP A 113 23.58 -6.86 18.24
N GLY A 114 23.11 -7.99 17.72
CA GLY A 114 23.13 -9.30 18.37
C GLY A 114 21.98 -9.53 19.38
N ARG A 115 21.08 -8.56 19.58
CA ARG A 115 19.89 -8.77 20.42
C ARG A 115 18.79 -9.49 19.66
N PHE A 116 17.95 -10.24 20.36
CA PHE A 116 16.69 -10.73 19.79
C PHE A 116 15.68 -9.58 19.68
N GLY A 117 15.08 -9.44 18.52
CA GLY A 117 14.15 -8.37 18.22
C GLY A 117 13.08 -8.75 17.22
N ILE A 118 12.20 -7.79 17.01
CA ILE A 118 11.12 -7.84 16.01
C ILE A 118 11.50 -6.91 14.87
N GLU A 119 11.39 -7.39 13.64
CA GLU A 119 11.53 -6.58 12.43
C GLU A 119 10.19 -6.55 11.68
N ILE A 120 9.72 -5.33 11.41
CA ILE A 120 8.57 -5.05 10.54
C ILE A 120 9.12 -4.71 9.16
N THR A 121 8.55 -5.32 8.11
CA THR A 121 8.84 -4.99 6.71
C THR A 121 7.66 -4.24 6.09
N PHE A 122 7.94 -3.18 5.33
CA PHE A 122 6.97 -2.34 4.62
C PHE A 122 7.05 -2.52 3.10
N GLY A 123 6.15 -1.87 2.35
CA GLY A 123 6.35 -1.66 0.90
C GLY A 123 7.63 -0.86 0.62
N GLU A 124 8.43 -1.34 -0.34
CA GLU A 124 9.76 -0.82 -0.76
C GLU A 124 10.97 -1.31 0.08
N ASP A 125 10.91 -2.51 0.65
CA ASP A 125 12.00 -3.15 1.43
C ASP A 125 12.51 -2.32 2.63
N ARG A 126 11.74 -1.31 3.04
CA ARG A 126 11.98 -0.57 4.27
C ARG A 126 11.66 -1.45 5.47
N THR A 127 12.47 -1.35 6.51
CA THR A 127 12.26 -2.08 7.76
C THR A 127 12.28 -1.15 8.98
N ALA A 128 11.62 -1.58 10.05
CA ALA A 128 11.77 -1.02 11.38
C ALA A 128 11.99 -2.16 12.37
N SER A 129 12.98 -2.02 13.26
CA SER A 129 13.39 -3.09 14.16
C SER A 129 13.45 -2.62 15.61
N PHE A 130 13.01 -3.48 16.52
CA PHE A 130 12.91 -3.19 17.95
C PHE A 130 13.45 -4.36 18.75
N GLY A 131 14.27 -4.08 19.77
CA GLY A 131 14.63 -5.09 20.76
C GLY A 131 13.39 -5.52 21.54
N CYS A 132 13.23 -6.83 21.74
CA CYS A 132 12.05 -7.41 22.39
C CYS A 132 11.81 -6.84 23.81
N GLU A 133 12.86 -6.36 24.49
CA GLU A 133 12.77 -5.72 25.80
C GLU A 133 12.00 -4.39 25.80
N ASN A 134 11.85 -3.75 24.64
CA ASN A 134 11.11 -2.49 24.51
C ASN A 134 9.65 -2.70 24.10
N VAL A 135 9.24 -3.92 23.76
CA VAL A 135 7.91 -4.22 23.23
C VAL A 135 7.05 -4.87 24.31
N ALA A 136 5.94 -4.22 24.67
CA ALA A 136 4.94 -4.73 25.60
C ALA A 136 3.94 -5.66 24.90
N TYR A 137 3.46 -5.29 23.71
CA TYR A 137 2.56 -6.12 22.91
C TYR A 137 2.61 -5.74 21.42
N ILE A 138 2.11 -6.65 20.59
CA ILE A 138 1.86 -6.44 19.16
C ILE A 138 0.41 -6.81 18.87
N ARG A 139 -0.30 -5.96 18.15
CA ARG A 139 -1.66 -6.23 17.70
C ARG A 139 -1.80 -5.90 16.22
N PHE A 140 -2.44 -6.80 15.47
CA PHE A 140 -2.82 -6.58 14.09
C PHE A 140 -4.22 -5.96 14.04
N SER A 141 -4.43 -5.02 13.14
CA SER A 141 -5.76 -4.56 12.76
C SER A 141 -5.90 -4.72 11.27
N ASP A 142 -6.82 -5.59 10.90
CA ASP A 142 -7.46 -5.52 9.60
C ASP A 142 -8.49 -4.40 9.76
N LYS A 143 -8.44 -3.34 8.95
CA LYS A 143 -9.59 -2.44 8.88
C LYS A 143 -10.77 -3.27 8.35
N GLU A 144 -11.83 -3.40 9.13
CA GLU A 144 -13.17 -3.78 8.65
C GLU A 144 -13.68 -2.76 7.62
#